data_AF-A0A845Z270-F1
#
_entry.id   AF-A0A845Z270-F1
#
_cell.length_a   1.000
_cell.length_b   1.000
_cell.length_c   1.000
_cell.angle_alpha   90.00
_cell.angle_beta   90.00
_cell.angle_gamma   90.00
#
_symmetry.space_group_name_H-M   'P 1'
#
loop_
_entity.id
_entity.type
_entity.pdbx_description
1 polymer ?
#
loop_
_entity_poly.entity_id
_entity_poly.type
_entity_poly.pdbx_seq_one_letter_code
_entity_poly.pdbx_strand_id
1 'polypeptide(L)'
;MAVHLNCADKTVRQTFYRWLTQGKDGLFDCPRSGRRPVWTTEDIKYIEECLEKEERTYNSRQLVEKLKQERSVEISHDRLRKILKKKSGDGKGQESV
;
A
#
# COMPACT_ATOMS: atom_id res chain seq x y z
N MET A 1 -37.82 -7.04 -1.82
CA MET A 1 -36.45 -7.42 -2.27
C MET A 1 -35.38 -7.12 -1.23
N ALA A 2 -35.33 -5.92 -0.61
CA ALA A 2 -34.35 -5.60 0.44
C ALA A 2 -34.40 -6.54 1.67
N VAL A 3 -35.60 -6.97 2.06
CA VAL A 3 -35.84 -7.92 3.16
C VAL A 3 -35.16 -9.29 2.94
N HIS A 4 -35.02 -9.74 1.69
CA HIS A 4 -34.38 -11.02 1.37
C HIS A 4 -32.84 -10.92 1.28
N LEU A 5 -32.30 -9.71 1.14
CA LEU A 5 -30.87 -9.46 0.96
C LEU A 5 -30.19 -8.95 2.23
N ASN A 6 -30.93 -8.80 3.35
CA ASN A 6 -30.45 -8.21 4.61
C ASN A 6 -29.69 -6.88 4.40
N CYS A 7 -30.10 -6.10 3.41
CA CYS A 7 -29.48 -4.84 3.02
C CYS A 7 -30.49 -3.71 3.20
N ALA A 8 -30.00 -2.52 3.52
CA ALA A 8 -30.84 -1.33 3.56
C ALA A 8 -31.39 -1.00 2.16
N ASP A 9 -32.65 -0.58 2.05
CA ASP A 9 -33.28 -0.21 0.77
C ASP A 9 -32.48 0.86 0.01
N LYS A 10 -31.84 1.78 0.73
CA LYS A 10 -30.96 2.81 0.14
C LYS A 10 -29.77 2.20 -0.62
N THR A 11 -29.19 1.12 -0.08
CA THR A 11 -28.03 0.43 -0.66
C THR A 11 -28.44 -0.30 -1.92
N VAL A 12 -29.57 -1.01 -1.89
CA VAL A 12 -30.13 -1.68 -3.07
C VAL A 12 -30.37 -0.66 -4.18
N ARG A 13 -31.03 0.47 -3.86
CA ARG A 13 -31.26 1.55 -4.84
C ARG A 13 -29.95 2.09 -5.42
N GLN A 14 -28.97 2.43 -4.59
CA GLN A 14 -27.68 2.92 -5.07
C GLN A 14 -26.95 1.92 -5.98
N THR A 15 -26.95 0.64 -5.62
CA THR A 15 -26.31 -0.41 -6.43
C THR A 15 -27.01 -0.53 -7.80
N PHE A 16 -28.33 -0.48 -7.84
CA PHE A 16 -29.07 -0.48 -9.12
C PHE A 16 -28.78 0.76 -9.97
N TYR A 17 -28.73 1.95 -9.38
CA TYR A 17 -28.37 3.17 -10.11
C TYR A 17 -26.93 3.13 -10.65
N ARG A 18 -25.97 2.61 -9.86
CA ARG A 18 -24.58 2.39 -10.29
C ARG A 18 -24.51 1.41 -11.46
N TRP A 19 -25.26 0.30 -11.38
CA TRP A 19 -25.31 -0.68 -12.46
C TRP A 19 -25.94 -0.11 -13.74
N LEU A 20 -27.04 0.64 -13.63
CA LEU A 20 -27.70 1.23 -14.79
C LEU A 20 -26.81 2.25 -15.52
N THR A 21 -25.95 2.97 -14.78
CA THR A 21 -25.10 4.04 -15.31
C THR A 21 -23.74 3.56 -15.81
N GLN A 22 -23.13 2.58 -15.13
CA GLN A 22 -21.77 2.09 -15.40
C GLN A 22 -21.75 0.64 -15.92
N GLY A 23 -22.92 0.03 -16.14
CA GLY A 23 -23.02 -1.38 -16.52
C GLY A 23 -22.51 -2.31 -15.43
N LYS A 24 -22.14 -3.54 -15.82
CA LYS A 24 -21.62 -4.58 -14.92
C LYS A 24 -20.40 -4.12 -14.10
N ASP A 25 -19.60 -3.20 -14.64
CA ASP A 25 -18.40 -2.69 -13.99
C ASP A 25 -18.73 -1.85 -12.74
N GLY A 26 -19.91 -1.22 -12.72
CA GLY A 26 -20.42 -0.46 -11.58
C GLY A 26 -20.84 -1.29 -10.36
N LEU A 27 -20.95 -2.62 -10.48
CA LEU A 27 -21.18 -3.51 -9.33
C LEU A 27 -19.91 -3.84 -8.57
N PHE A 28 -18.75 -3.82 -9.23
CA PHE A 28 -17.49 -4.12 -8.55
C PHE A 28 -17.14 -2.95 -7.63
N ASP A 29 -16.92 -3.24 -6.35
CA ASP A 29 -16.37 -2.25 -5.45
C ASP A 29 -14.92 -1.99 -5.83
N CYS A 30 -14.58 -0.71 -6.06
CA CYS A 30 -13.19 -0.34 -6.20
C CYS A 30 -12.44 -0.79 -4.93
N PRO A 31 -11.23 -1.38 -5.08
CA PRO A 31 -10.44 -1.76 -3.93
C PRO A 31 -10.32 -0.55 -3.02
N ARG A 32 -10.73 -0.72 -1.76
CA ARG A 32 -10.76 0.36 -0.77
C ARG A 32 -9.36 0.98 -0.74
N SER A 33 -9.26 2.27 -1.07
CA SER A 33 -7.96 2.95 -1.11
C SER A 33 -7.30 2.79 0.26
N GLY A 34 -6.22 2.02 0.31
CA GLY A 34 -5.46 1.82 1.54
C GLY A 34 -4.94 3.15 2.08
N ARG A 35 -4.37 3.11 3.28
CA ARG A 35 -3.67 4.28 3.84
C ARG A 35 -2.59 4.72 2.86
N ARG A 36 -2.57 6.02 2.52
CA ARG A 36 -1.53 6.59 1.66
C ARG A 36 -0.15 6.27 2.24
N PRO A 37 0.80 5.80 1.42
CA PRO A 37 2.15 5.51 1.89
C PRO A 37 2.79 6.78 2.43
N VAL A 38 3.53 6.64 3.53
CA VAL A 38 4.27 7.74 4.19
C VAL A 38 5.60 8.02 3.47
N TRP A 39 6.00 7.12 2.58
CA TRP A 39 7.26 7.16 1.84
C TRP A 39 7.01 7.28 0.35
N THR A 40 7.96 7.92 -0.34
CA THR A 40 8.00 8.00 -1.79
C THR A 40 8.94 6.95 -2.37
N THR A 41 8.85 6.71 -3.67
CA THR A 41 9.76 5.79 -4.39
C THR A 41 11.21 6.26 -4.33
N GLU A 42 11.44 7.57 -4.21
CA GLU A 42 12.76 8.18 -4.09
C GLU A 42 13.44 7.82 -2.77
N ASP A 43 12.67 7.79 -1.67
CA ASP A 43 13.19 7.43 -0.34
C ASP A 43 13.69 5.97 -0.32
N ILE A 44 13.02 5.08 -1.05
CA ILE A 44 13.43 3.67 -1.15
C ILE A 44 14.71 3.54 -2.00
N LYS A 45 14.79 4.25 -3.13
CA LYS A 45 16.00 4.25 -3.97
C LYS A 45 17.21 4.78 -3.21
N TYR A 46 17.01 5.81 -2.39
CA TYR A 46 18.06 6.35 -1.55
C TYR A 46 18.64 5.29 -0.60
N ILE A 47 17.79 4.49 0.06
CA ILE A 47 18.24 3.42 0.96
C ILE A 47 19.00 2.33 0.22
N GLU A 48 18.59 1.98 -1.00
CA GLU A 48 19.31 1.01 -1.84
C GLU A 48 20.69 1.51 -2.24
N GLU A 49 20.79 2.74 -2.72
CA GLU A 49 22.09 3.35 -3.02
C GLU A 49 22.98 3.41 -1.78
N CYS A 50 22.38 3.66 -0.62
CA CYS A 50 23.08 3.67 0.66
C CYS A 50 23.64 2.29 1.02
N LEU A 51 22.84 1.24 0.83
CA LEU A 51 23.22 -0.16 1.05
C LEU A 51 24.25 -0.67 0.03
N GLU A 52 24.22 -0.15 -1.20
CA GLU A 52 25.14 -0.55 -2.28
C GLU A 52 26.50 0.16 -2.16
N LYS A 53 26.50 1.45 -1.80
CA LYS A 53 27.74 2.23 -1.61
C LYS A 53 28.48 1.86 -0.33
N GLU A 54 27.75 1.47 0.70
CA GLU A 54 28.30 1.12 2.01
C GLU A 54 28.05 -0.37 2.27
N GLU A 55 29.07 -1.21 2.00
CA GLU A 55 29.08 -2.67 2.24
C GLU A 55 29.01 -3.06 3.74
N ARG A 56 28.43 -2.18 4.57
CA ARG A 56 28.19 -2.39 5.99
C ARG A 56 26.82 -3.02 6.20
N THR A 57 26.75 -4.02 7.06
CA THR A 57 25.48 -4.57 7.54
C THR A 57 24.78 -3.54 8.44
N TYR A 58 23.98 -2.66 7.85
CA TYR A 58 23.16 -1.73 8.61
C TYR A 58 21.99 -2.47 9.27
N ASN A 59 21.81 -2.22 10.57
CA ASN A 59 20.62 -2.66 11.27
C ASN A 59 19.42 -1.82 10.82
N SER A 60 18.25 -2.45 10.67
CA SER A 60 16.97 -1.81 10.35
C SER A 60 16.66 -0.54 11.18
N ARG A 61 17.11 -0.47 12.45
CA ARG A 61 16.96 0.74 13.28
C ARG A 61 17.83 1.90 12.80
N GLN A 62 19.06 1.62 12.40
CA GLN A 62 20.01 2.62 11.90
C GLN A 62 19.54 3.22 10.57
N LEU A 63 18.98 2.39 9.69
CA LEU A 63 18.42 2.86 8.42
C LEU A 63 17.22 3.80 8.63
N VAL A 64 16.35 3.50 9.60
CA VAL A 64 15.21 4.38 9.94
C VAL A 64 15.69 5.73 10.48
N GLU A 65 16.71 5.72 11.33
CA GLU A 65 17.26 6.94 11.91
C GLU A 65 17.93 7.81 10.84
N LYS A 66 18.69 7.19 9.92
CA LYS A 66 19.27 7.87 8.75
C LYS A 66 18.19 8.45 7.84
N LEU A 67 17.12 7.69 7.57
CA LEU A 67 15.98 8.16 6.77
C LEU A 67 15.25 9.34 7.43
N LYS A 68 15.12 9.31 8.75
CA LYS A 68 14.52 10.41 9.52
C LYS A 68 15.38 11.67 9.47
N GLN A 69 16.70 11.53 9.59
CA GLN A 69 17.62 12.67 9.56
C GLN A 69 17.72 13.30 8.17
N GLU A 70 17.79 12.49 7.12
CA GLU A 70 18.08 12.98 5.77
C GLU A 70 16.84 13.33 4.94
N ARG A 71 15.74 12.59 5.14
CA ARG A 71 14.49 12.75 4.36
C ARG A 71 13.30 13.19 5.22
N SER A 72 13.46 13.32 6.55
CA SER A 72 12.35 13.59 7.49
C SER A 72 11.19 12.61 7.39
N VAL A 73 11.45 11.38 6.93
CA VAL A 73 10.43 10.34 6.76
C VAL A 73 10.42 9.43 7.98
N GLU A 74 9.30 9.44 8.72
CA GLU A 74 9.12 8.59 9.90
C GLU A 74 8.48 7.24 9.53
N ILE A 75 9.31 6.20 9.44
CA ILE A 75 8.87 4.81 9.19
C ILE A 75 9.28 3.92 10.36
N SER A 76 8.45 2.92 10.69
CA SER A 76 8.84 1.88 11.64
C SER A 76 9.82 0.90 11.00
N HIS A 77 10.84 0.47 11.75
CA HIS A 77 11.85 -0.50 11.31
C HIS A 77 11.25 -1.78 10.68
N ASP A 78 10.13 -2.29 11.21
CA ASP A 78 9.44 -3.47 10.65
C ASP A 78 8.81 -3.18 9.28
N ARG A 79 8.28 -1.97 9.08
CA ARG A 79 7.77 -1.52 7.77
C ARG A 79 8.91 -1.38 6.78
N LEU A 80 10.04 -0.79 7.18
CA LEU A 80 11.22 -0.70 6.32
C LEU A 80 11.72 -2.09 5.89
N ARG A 81 11.79 -3.04 6.81
CA ARG A 81 12.18 -4.42 6.50
C ARG A 81 11.23 -5.09 5.51
N LYS A 82 9.92 -4.92 5.66
CA LYS A 82 8.92 -5.45 4.72
C LYS A 82 9.04 -4.84 3.33
N ILE A 83 9.31 -3.53 3.25
CA ILE A 83 9.53 -2.82 1.98
C ILE A 83 10.77 -3.36 1.28
N LEU A 84 11.91 -3.43 1.99
CA LEU A 84 13.15 -3.98 1.46
C LEU A 84 12.96 -5.44 1.02
N LYS A 85 12.30 -6.28 1.83
CA LYS A 85 12.01 -7.67 1.47
C LYS A 85 11.10 -7.80 0.25
N LYS A 86 10.05 -6.99 0.14
CA LYS A 86 9.15 -6.97 -1.03
C LYS A 86 9.93 -6.65 -2.31
N LYS A 87 10.96 -5.80 -2.21
CA LYS A 87 11.78 -5.38 -3.34
C LYS A 87 12.91 -6.36 -3.68
N SER A 88 13.52 -7.00 -2.68
CA SER A 88 14.53 -8.06 -2.88
C SER A 88 13.96 -9.39 -3.39
N GLY A 89 12.65 -9.51 -3.57
CA GLY A 89 12.03 -10.65 -4.27
C GLY A 89 11.86 -11.93 -3.44
N ASP A 90 12.24 -11.95 -2.16
CA ASP A 90 12.18 -13.17 -1.33
C ASP A 90 10.81 -13.37 -0.63
N GLY A 91 9.74 -13.12 -1.39
CA GLY A 91 8.36 -13.25 -0.94
C GLY A 91 7.40 -12.96 -2.07
N LYS A 92 7.07 -14.00 -2.85
CA LYS A 92 5.91 -13.98 -3.77
C LYS A 92 4.68 -13.51 -3.01
N GLY A 93 4.14 -12.36 -3.38
CA GLY A 93 3.00 -11.75 -2.71
C GLY A 93 2.58 -10.41 -3.31
N GLN A 94 2.12 -10.47 -4.56
CA GLN A 94 1.12 -9.59 -5.18
C GLN A 94 1.40 -8.07 -5.19
N GLU A 95 1.74 -7.57 -6.38
CA GLU A 95 1.24 -6.28 -6.86
C GLU A 95 0.30 -6.60 -8.02
N SER A 96 -1.00 -6.46 -7.75
CA SER A 96 -2.05 -6.47 -8.76
C SER A 96 -2.09 -5.09 -9.42
N VAL A 97 -2.07 -5.11 -10.75
CA VAL A 97 -2.59 -4.15 -11.76
C VAL A 97 -2.92 -2.74 -11.29
#